data_AF-A0A7S3GMG7-F1
#
_entry.id   AF-A0A7S3GMG7-F1
#
_cell.length_a   1.000
_cell.length_b   1.000
_cell.length_c   1.000
_cell.angle_alpha   90.00
_cell.angle_beta   90.00
_cell.angle_gamma   90.00
#
_symmetry.space_group_name_H-M   'P 1'
#
loop_
_entity.id
_entity.type
_entity.pdbx_description
1 polymer ?
#
loop_
_entity_poly.entity_id
_entity_poly.type
_entity_poly.pdbx_seq_one_letter_code
_entity_poly.pdbx_strand_id
1 'polypeptide(L)'
;TPEELQGPGSRIVFTVASREDLWRVVLQGPACNIEIPELEFVIRPRAKRRVDTIYNMIASAVFHLGDHVQKNTRANAITEDQTEKIVAAMDQLNQLLDIEQPFTFVLSDRTGISEFKPMEGAHVGPW
;
A
#
# COMPACT_ATOMS: atom_id res chain seq x y z
N THR A 1 17.69 12.29 -17.08
CA THR A 1 17.93 10.81 -16.97
C THR A 1 17.17 10.29 -15.76
N PRO A 2 17.13 8.98 -15.43
CA PRO A 2 16.57 8.52 -14.14
C PRO A 2 17.17 9.21 -12.89
N GLU A 3 18.23 9.99 -13.08
CA GLU A 3 18.97 10.79 -12.10
C GLU A 3 18.25 12.08 -11.66
N GLU A 4 17.09 12.46 -12.22
CA GLU A 4 16.41 13.73 -11.89
C GLU A 4 15.34 13.67 -10.77
N LEU A 5 15.23 12.55 -10.03
CA LEU A 5 14.34 12.43 -8.86
C LEU A 5 15.17 12.20 -7.59
N GLN A 6 15.95 13.20 -7.17
CA GLN A 6 16.77 13.10 -5.95
C GLN A 6 16.44 14.24 -4.98
N GLY A 7 15.36 14.07 -4.22
CA GLY A 7 15.23 14.68 -2.90
C GLY A 7 15.85 13.78 -1.82
N PRO A 8 16.07 14.27 -0.59
CA PRO A 8 16.35 13.38 0.52
C PRO A 8 15.16 12.40 0.66
N GLY A 9 15.44 11.11 0.72
CA GLY A 9 14.41 10.08 0.90
C GLY A 9 13.54 10.39 2.13
N SER A 10 12.27 10.04 2.06
CA SER A 10 11.30 10.31 3.11
C SER A 10 10.60 9.03 3.57
N ARG A 11 10.24 9.02 4.86
CA ARG A 11 9.33 8.06 5.45
C ARG A 11 8.17 8.81 6.05
N ILE A 12 6.98 8.66 5.45
CA ILE A 12 5.76 9.34 5.88
C ILE A 12 4.86 8.33 6.55
N VAL A 13 4.52 8.57 7.82
CA VAL A 13 3.69 7.69 8.65
C VAL A 13 2.35 8.35 8.91
N PHE A 14 1.26 7.64 8.63
CA PHE A 14 -0.08 8.13 8.89
C PHE A 14 -0.93 7.03 9.55
N THR A 15 -1.62 7.36 10.63
CA THR A 15 -2.59 6.45 11.28
C THR A 15 -3.97 6.68 10.68
N VAL A 16 -4.51 5.67 10.02
CA VAL A 16 -5.87 5.67 9.48
C VAL A 16 -6.81 5.26 10.62
N ALA A 17 -7.68 6.17 11.07
CA ALA A 17 -8.55 5.96 12.24
C ALA A 17 -10.03 6.23 11.95
N SER A 18 -10.37 6.71 10.76
CA SER A 18 -11.74 7.01 10.33
C SER A 18 -11.98 6.63 8.87
N ARG A 19 -13.25 6.55 8.47
CA ARG A 19 -13.61 6.29 7.06
C ARG A 19 -13.21 7.43 6.14
N GLU A 20 -13.19 8.66 6.66
CA GLU A 20 -12.72 9.85 5.95
C GLU A 20 -11.24 9.73 5.60
N ASP A 21 -10.44 9.14 6.49
CA ASP A 21 -9.01 8.94 6.27
C ASP A 21 -8.72 8.04 5.06
N LEU A 22 -9.57 7.03 4.80
CA LEU A 22 -9.46 6.16 3.63
C LEU A 22 -9.57 6.91 2.29
N TRP A 23 -10.18 8.10 2.30
CA TRP A 23 -10.34 8.95 1.12
C TRP A 23 -9.17 9.93 0.92
N ARG A 24 -8.16 9.94 1.80
CA ARG A 24 -6.91 10.67 1.53
C ARG A 24 -6.29 10.19 0.23
N VAL A 25 -5.86 11.13 -0.60
CA VAL A 25 -5.16 10.84 -1.85
C VAL A 25 -3.69 10.57 -1.56
N VAL A 26 -3.18 9.44 -2.04
CA VAL A 26 -1.78 9.03 -2.03
C VAL A 26 -1.19 9.28 -3.42
N LEU A 27 -0.14 10.08 -3.48
CA LEU A 27 0.76 10.14 -4.63
C LEU A 27 1.94 9.22 -4.35
N GLN A 28 1.95 8.03 -4.95
CA GLN A 28 3.01 7.05 -4.81
C GLN A 28 4.05 7.23 -5.93
N GLY A 29 5.26 7.65 -5.58
CA GLY A 29 6.41 7.74 -6.48
C GLY A 29 6.91 6.37 -6.97
N PRO A 30 7.74 6.33 -8.03
CA PRO A 30 8.25 5.08 -8.61
C PRO A 30 9.31 4.38 -7.74
N ALA A 31 9.74 5.01 -6.64
CA ALA A 31 10.66 4.45 -5.65
C ALA A 31 10.02 4.32 -4.26
N CYS A 32 8.68 4.40 -4.19
CA CYS A 32 7.92 4.40 -2.96
C CYS A 32 7.27 3.04 -2.69
N ASN A 33 7.61 2.42 -1.56
CA ASN A 33 6.84 1.33 -0.99
C ASN A 33 5.72 1.91 -0.14
N ILE A 34 4.54 1.30 -0.24
CA ILE A 34 3.46 1.51 0.71
C ILE A 34 3.46 0.32 1.67
N GLU A 35 3.49 0.57 2.97
CA GLU A 35 3.55 -0.48 4.00
C GLU A 35 2.37 -0.37 4.96
N ILE A 36 1.88 -1.54 5.38
CA ILE A 36 0.92 -1.71 6.47
C ILE A 36 1.59 -2.63 7.50
N PRO A 37 2.32 -2.07 8.48
CA PRO A 37 3.16 -2.84 9.40
C PRO A 37 2.40 -3.90 10.19
N GLU A 38 1.16 -3.61 10.60
CA GLU A 38 0.32 -4.52 11.38
C GLU A 38 0.00 -5.83 10.65
N LEU A 39 0.05 -5.83 9.31
CA LEU A 39 -0.15 -7.00 8.46
C LEU A 39 1.15 -7.52 7.83
N GLU A 40 2.30 -6.93 8.17
CA GLU A 40 3.59 -7.16 7.49
C GLU A 40 3.47 -7.06 5.95
N PHE A 41 2.59 -6.17 5.47
CA PHE A 41 2.18 -6.10 4.07
C PHE A 41 2.82 -4.92 3.34
N VAL A 42 3.27 -5.15 2.12
CA VAL A 42 3.94 -4.14 1.28
C VAL A 42 3.37 -4.10 -0.13
N ILE A 43 2.89 -2.94 -0.56
CA ILE A 43 2.60 -2.65 -1.96
C ILE A 43 3.85 -2.04 -2.59
N ARG A 44 4.44 -2.78 -3.53
CA ARG A 44 5.67 -2.39 -4.22
C ARG A 44 5.43 -1.26 -5.24
N PRO A 45 6.45 -0.43 -5.51
CA PRO A 45 6.35 0.64 -6.49
C PRO A 45 6.05 0.11 -7.90
N ARG A 46 5.47 0.98 -8.72
CA ARG A 46 5.31 0.77 -10.17
C ARG A 46 6.29 1.65 -10.93
N ALA A 47 6.56 1.30 -12.18
CA ALA A 47 7.44 2.08 -13.06
C ALA A 47 6.97 3.53 -13.26
N LYS A 48 5.66 3.79 -13.14
CA LYS A 48 5.05 5.11 -13.22
C LYS A 48 4.46 5.50 -11.88
N ARG A 49 4.44 6.81 -11.60
CA ARG A 49 3.73 7.38 -10.45
C ARG A 49 2.27 6.96 -10.47
N ARG A 50 1.74 6.60 -9.30
CA ARG A 50 0.32 6.27 -9.09
C ARG A 50 -0.31 7.36 -8.21
N VAL A 51 -1.52 7.78 -8.55
CA VAL A 51 -2.32 8.70 -7.74
C VAL A 51 -3.66 8.04 -7.49
N ASP A 52 -4.01 7.81 -6.23
CA ASP A 52 -5.25 7.14 -5.86
C ASP A 52 -5.56 7.37 -4.37
N THR A 53 -6.68 6.87 -3.85
CA THR A 53 -6.97 6.96 -2.41
C THR A 53 -6.35 5.80 -1.62
N ILE A 54 -6.19 5.95 -0.30
CA ILE A 54 -5.81 4.83 0.58
C ILE A 54 -6.75 3.63 0.37
N TYR A 55 -8.06 3.88 0.32
CA TYR A 55 -9.07 2.86 0.02
C TYR A 55 -8.74 2.09 -1.26
N ASN A 56 -8.56 2.80 -2.38
CA ASN A 56 -8.32 2.18 -3.67
C ASN A 56 -6.93 1.52 -3.75
N MET A 57 -5.96 1.98 -2.96
CA MET A 57 -4.65 1.33 -2.84
C MET A 57 -4.79 -0.07 -2.24
N ILE A 58 -5.55 -0.20 -1.15
CA ILE A 58 -5.82 -1.46 -0.45
C ILE A 58 -6.76 -2.35 -1.29
N ALA A 59 -7.88 -1.82 -1.79
CA ALA A 59 -8.82 -2.59 -2.61
C ALA A 59 -8.16 -3.13 -3.89
N SER A 60 -7.27 -2.34 -4.53
CA SER A 60 -6.49 -2.83 -5.66
C SER A 60 -5.51 -3.94 -5.27
N ALA A 61 -4.94 -3.89 -4.06
CA ALA A 61 -4.06 -4.96 -3.58
C ALA A 61 -4.84 -6.27 -3.42
N VAL A 62 -6.03 -6.23 -2.80
CA VAL A 62 -6.95 -7.38 -2.68
C VAL A 62 -7.28 -7.95 -4.07
N PHE A 63 -7.66 -7.10 -5.03
CA PHE A 63 -7.96 -7.54 -6.39
C PHE A 63 -6.77 -8.25 -7.07
N HIS A 64 -5.57 -7.68 -6.98
CA HIS A 64 -4.39 -8.28 -7.61
C HIS A 64 -3.97 -9.59 -6.94
N LEU A 65 -4.16 -9.75 -5.62
CA LEU A 65 -3.94 -11.00 -4.92
C LEU A 65 -4.93 -12.09 -5.38
N GLY A 66 -6.21 -11.75 -5.52
CA GLY A 66 -7.23 -12.67 -6.05
C GLY A 66 -6.93 -13.11 -7.49
N ASP A 67 -6.55 -12.16 -8.36
CA ASP A 67 -6.12 -12.45 -9.73
C ASP A 67 -4.87 -13.34 -9.76
N HIS A 68 -3.90 -13.10 -8.86
CA HIS A 68 -2.71 -13.94 -8.70
C HIS A 68 -3.09 -15.38 -8.32
N VAL A 69 -3.95 -15.58 -7.31
CA VAL A 69 -4.44 -16.90 -6.92
C VAL A 69 -5.10 -17.59 -8.10
N GLN A 70 -6.10 -16.95 -8.73
CA GLN A 70 -6.85 -17.53 -9.84
C GLN A 70 -5.95 -17.98 -10.99
N LYS A 71 -4.99 -17.13 -11.40
CA LYS A 71 -4.07 -17.44 -12.51
C LYS A 71 -3.13 -18.59 -12.16
N ASN A 72 -2.56 -18.59 -10.95
CA ASN A 72 -1.58 -19.60 -10.57
C ASN A 72 -2.23 -20.95 -10.21
N THR A 73 -3.46 -20.96 -9.68
CA THR A 73 -4.23 -22.20 -9.50
C THR A 73 -4.50 -22.85 -10.85
N ARG A 74 -4.94 -22.09 -11.87
CA ARG A 74 -5.15 -22.62 -13.23
C ARG A 74 -3.88 -23.16 -13.88
N ALA A 75 -2.73 -22.59 -13.53
CA ALA A 75 -1.43 -23.00 -14.04
C ALA A 75 -0.77 -24.10 -13.20
N ASN A 76 -1.40 -24.60 -12.12
CA ASN A 76 -0.78 -25.48 -11.12
C ASN A 76 0.57 -24.94 -10.58
N ALA A 77 0.69 -23.62 -10.45
CA ALA A 77 1.90 -22.90 -10.06
C ALA A 77 1.89 -22.39 -8.61
N ILE A 78 0.84 -22.75 -7.84
CA ILE A 78 0.67 -22.38 -6.44
C ILE A 78 0.11 -23.57 -5.67
N THR A 79 0.54 -23.73 -4.43
CA THR A 79 0.03 -24.77 -3.52
C THR A 79 -1.25 -24.33 -2.82
N GLU A 80 -1.95 -25.28 -2.21
CA GLU A 80 -3.13 -25.01 -1.36
C GLU A 80 -2.76 -24.15 -0.15
N ASP A 81 -1.68 -24.48 0.57
CA ASP A 81 -1.17 -23.68 1.71
C ASP A 81 -0.82 -22.23 1.32
N GLN A 82 -0.19 -22.02 0.15
CA GLN A 82 0.06 -20.67 -0.35
C GLN A 82 -1.24 -19.94 -0.70
N THR A 83 -2.21 -20.65 -1.26
CA THR A 83 -3.53 -20.08 -1.60
C THR A 83 -4.25 -19.62 -0.33
N GLU A 84 -4.31 -20.47 0.70
CA GLU A 84 -4.92 -20.16 1.99
C GLU A 84 -4.29 -18.92 2.64
N LYS A 85 -2.95 -18.82 2.63
CA LYS A 85 -2.24 -17.65 3.17
C LYS A 85 -2.56 -16.36 2.42
N ILE A 86 -2.68 -16.41 1.09
CA ILE A 86 -3.03 -15.24 0.29
C ILE A 86 -4.49 -14.84 0.56
N VAL A 87 -5.41 -15.79 0.64
CA VAL A 87 -6.82 -15.52 0.97
C VAL A 87 -6.93 -14.90 2.37
N ALA A 88 -6.22 -15.43 3.37
CA ALA A 88 -6.20 -14.85 4.71
C ALA A 88 -5.67 -13.40 4.71
N ALA A 89 -4.63 -13.11 3.93
CA ALA A 89 -4.13 -11.74 3.78
C ALA A 89 -5.15 -10.82 3.10
N MET A 90 -5.89 -11.31 2.09
CA MET A 90 -6.98 -10.57 1.45
C MET A 90 -8.09 -10.22 2.45
N ASP A 91 -8.45 -11.16 3.32
CA ASP A 91 -9.46 -10.94 4.36
C ASP A 91 -9.02 -9.88 5.37
N GLN A 92 -7.76 -9.95 5.83
CA GLN A 92 -7.18 -8.92 6.70
C GLN A 92 -7.16 -7.53 6.03
N LEU A 93 -6.80 -7.45 4.75
CA LEU A 93 -6.83 -6.19 4.00
C LEU A 93 -8.24 -5.63 3.84
N ASN A 94 -9.25 -6.49 3.62
CA ASN A 94 -10.64 -6.05 3.56
C ASN A 94 -11.13 -5.49 4.89
N GLN A 95 -10.73 -6.08 6.04
CA GLN A 95 -11.08 -5.55 7.37
C GLN A 95 -10.56 -4.12 7.58
N LEU A 96 -9.42 -3.75 6.99
CA LEU A 96 -8.92 -2.37 7.04
C LEU A 96 -9.84 -1.37 6.35
N LEU A 97 -10.61 -1.80 5.34
CA LEU A 97 -11.54 -0.92 4.61
C LEU A 97 -12.79 -0.60 5.43
N ASP A 98 -13.09 -1.38 6.46
CA ASP A 98 -14.20 -1.15 7.37
C ASP A 98 -13.85 -0.30 8.59
N ILE A 99 -12.55 -0.12 8.86
CA ILE A 99 -12.02 0.66 9.99
C ILE A 99 -12.53 0.12 11.33
N GLU A 100 -12.51 -1.21 11.51
CA GLU A 100 -12.83 -1.80 12.81
C GLU A 100 -11.82 -1.43 13.89
N GLN A 101 -10.54 -1.28 13.49
CA GLN A 101 -9.45 -0.80 14.33
C GLN A 101 -8.56 0.15 13.52
N PRO A 102 -8.00 1.21 14.13
CA PRO A 102 -7.01 2.05 13.47
C PRO A 102 -5.77 1.25 13.04
N PHE A 103 -5.18 1.63 11.91
CA PHE A 103 -3.96 0.99 11.40
C PHE A 103 -2.98 2.02 10.82
N THR A 104 -1.73 1.61 10.65
CA THR A 104 -0.67 2.47 10.13
C THR A 104 -0.52 2.29 8.62
N PHE A 105 -0.48 3.40 7.89
CA PHE A 105 -0.19 3.44 6.46
C PHE A 105 1.07 4.27 6.24
N VAL A 106 2.11 3.62 5.72
CA VAL A 106 3.44 4.22 5.58
C VAL A 106 3.80 4.38 4.11
N LEU A 107 4.29 5.57 3.74
CA LEU A 107 4.99 5.80 2.48
C LEU A 107 6.48 5.84 2.78
N SER A 108 7.20 4.80 2.38
CA SER A 108 8.66 4.82 2.36
C SER A 108 9.07 5.16 0.94
N ASP A 109 9.57 6.37 0.67
CA ASP A 109 10.05 6.82 -0.64
C ASP A 109 11.52 7.24 -0.66
N ARG A 110 12.36 6.50 -1.41
CA ARG A 110 13.81 6.77 -1.50
C ARG A 110 14.15 8.08 -2.23
N THR A 111 13.19 8.67 -2.93
CA THR A 111 13.34 9.90 -3.73
C THR A 111 12.69 11.12 -3.09
N GLY A 112 11.85 10.91 -2.06
CA GLY A 112 11.18 11.97 -1.31
C GLY A 112 10.05 12.70 -2.06
N ILE A 113 9.46 12.10 -3.10
CA ILE A 113 8.46 12.75 -3.96
C ILE A 113 7.02 12.28 -3.72
N SER A 114 6.82 11.35 -2.78
CA SER A 114 5.51 10.81 -2.42
C SER A 114 4.84 11.62 -1.32
N GLU A 115 3.51 11.67 -1.33
CA GLU A 115 2.73 12.49 -0.38
C GLU A 115 1.31 11.93 -0.16
N PHE A 116 0.72 12.29 0.99
CA PHE A 116 -0.73 12.21 1.23
C PHE A 116 -1.40 13.56 0.94
N LYS A 117 -2.69 13.56 0.63
CA LYS A 117 -3.51 14.78 0.59
C LYS A 117 -4.87 14.54 1.24
N PRO A 118 -5.21 15.32 2.30
CA PRO A 118 -4.35 16.26 3.03
C PRO A 118 -3.20 15.57 3.80
N MET A 119 -2.10 16.32 4.02
CA MET A 119 -0.94 15.89 4.82
C MET A 119 -1.14 16.02 6.34
N GLU A 120 -2.20 16.68 6.78
CA GLU A 120 -2.46 16.90 8.20
C GLU A 120 -2.57 15.56 8.97
N GLY A 121 -1.88 15.48 10.11
CA GLY A 121 -1.78 14.27 10.94
C GLY A 121 -0.71 13.27 10.47
N ALA A 122 -0.10 13.45 9.29
CA ALA A 122 1.00 12.62 8.84
C ALA A 122 2.34 13.09 9.44
N HIS A 123 3.16 12.13 9.87
CA HIS A 123 4.49 12.37 10.42
C HIS A 123 5.53 12.11 9.34
N VAL A 124 6.34 13.11 9.00
CA VAL A 124 7.39 13.01 8.00
C VAL A 124 8.74 12.88 8.69
N GLY A 125 9.42 11.76 8.45
CA GLY A 125 10.79 11.50 8.91
C GLY A 125 11.74 11.25 7.73
N PRO A 126 13.05 11.23 8.01
CA PRO A 126 14.04 10.75 7.03
C PRO A 126 13.81 9.26 6.72
N TRP A 127 14.22 8.83 5.52
CA TRP A 127 14.28 7.42 5.14
C TRP A 127 15.27 6.63 6.01
#